data_AF-A0A927MM88-F1
#
_entry.id   AF-A0A927MM88-F1
#
_cell.length_a   1.000
_cell.length_b   1.000
_cell.length_c   1.000
_cell.angle_alpha   90.00
_cell.angle_beta   90.00
_cell.angle_gamma   90.00
#
_symmetry.space_group_name_H-M   'P 1'
#
loop_
_entity.id
_entity.type
_entity.pdbx_description
1 polymer ?
#
loop_
_entity_poly.entity_id
_entity_poly.type
_entity_poly.pdbx_seq_one_letter_code
_entity_poly.pdbx_strand_id
1 'polypeptide(L)' 'MKNTKLRIVWIIPNVFCYLMFIGALIFVVRNADGIKEIGETPYWILMLSALFVVSFFGSLRIWKLISK' A
#
# COMPACT_ATOMS: atom_id res chain seq x y z
N MET A 1 -6.67 -29.15 -6.04
CA MET A 1 -5.75 -28.09 -6.49
C MET A 1 -6.46 -27.05 -7.39
N LYS A 2 -7.53 -26.39 -6.93
CA LYS A 2 -8.39 -25.55 -7.83
C LYS A 2 -8.37 -24.04 -7.56
N ASN A 3 -7.76 -23.55 -6.48
CA ASN A 3 -7.85 -22.12 -6.09
C ASN A 3 -6.51 -21.37 -6.01
N THR A 4 -5.38 -21.99 -6.40
CA THR A 4 -4.06 -21.33 -6.33
C THR A 4 -3.95 -20.13 -7.27
N LYS A 5 -4.50 -20.23 -8.49
CA LYS A 5 -4.55 -19.11 -9.43
C LYS A 5 -5.35 -17.92 -8.88
N LEU A 6 -6.48 -18.20 -8.22
CA LEU A 6 -7.29 -17.17 -7.60
C LEU A 6 -6.52 -16.47 -6.47
N ARG A 7 -5.79 -17.24 -5.63
CA ARG A 7 -4.95 -16.71 -4.55
C ARG A 7 -3.84 -15.78 -5.08
N ILE A 8 -3.16 -16.15 -6.16
CA ILE A 8 -2.09 -15.34 -6.78
C ILE A 8 -2.63 -14.00 -7.29
N VAL A 9 -3.82 -13.99 -7.91
CA VAL A 9 -4.47 -12.76 -8.42
C VAL A 9 -4.73 -11.72 -7.32
N TRP A 10 -4.92 -12.15 -6.07
CA TRP A 10 -5.11 -11.22 -4.93
C TRP A 10 -3.79 -10.81 -4.27
N ILE A 11 -2.74 -11.64 -4.35
CA ILE A 11 -1.43 -11.33 -3.79
C ILE A 11 -0.71 -10.26 -4.61
N ILE A 12 -0.75 -10.37 -5.95
CA ILE A 12 -0.07 -9.44 -6.86
C ILE A 12 -0.44 -7.96 -6.60
N PRO A 13 -1.72 -7.55 -6.60
CA PRO A 13 -2.08 -6.15 -6.36
C PRO A 13 -1.70 -5.70 -4.94
N ASN A 14 -1.74 -6.59 -3.95
CA ASN A 14 -1.34 -6.25 -2.58
C ASN A 14 0.16 -5.98 -2.48
N VAL A 15 1.00 -6.83 -3.09
CA VAL A 15 2.45 -6.63 -3.18
C VAL A 15 2.78 -5.34 -3.94
N PHE A 16 2.05 -5.05 -5.03
CA PHE A 16 2.19 -3.81 -5.77
C PHE A 16 1.85 -2.58 -4.90
N CYS A 17 0.77 -2.62 -4.11
CA CYS A 17 0.43 -1.55 -3.17
C CYS A 17 1.52 -1.33 -2.11
N TYR A 18 2.14 -2.40 -1.59
CA TYR A 18 3.29 -2.28 -0.68
C TYR A 18 4.51 -1.63 -1.37
N LEU A 19 4.82 -2.00 -2.62
CA LEU A 19 5.89 -1.37 -3.38
C LEU A 19 5.62 0.12 -3.62
N MET A 20 4.38 0.47 -3.99
CA MET A 20 3.98 1.88 -4.14
C MET A 20 4.06 2.64 -2.81
N PHE A 21 3.63 2.03 -1.70
CA PHE A 21 3.71 2.64 -0.38
C PHE A 21 5.17 2.92 0.02
N ILE A 22 6.06 1.94 -0.14
CA ILE A 22 7.49 2.11 0.14
C ILE A 22 8.11 3.19 -0.74
N GLY A 23 7.81 3.18 -2.05
CA GLY A 23 8.29 4.20 -2.98
C GLY A 23 7.80 5.61 -2.61
N ALA A 24 6.51 5.76 -2.31
CA ALA A 24 5.93 7.01 -1.85
C ALA A 24 6.54 7.47 -0.52
N LEU A 25 6.80 6.55 0.41
CA LEU A 25 7.39 6.85 1.70
C LEU A 25 8.84 7.35 1.54
N ILE A 26 9.64 6.71 0.69
CA ILE A 26 10.98 7.17 0.33
C ILE A 26 10.91 8.57 -0.31
N PHE A 27 9.98 8.79 -1.24
CA PHE A 27 9.81 10.09 -1.89
C PHE A 27 9.47 11.20 -0.89
N VAL A 28 8.53 10.94 0.02
CA VAL A 28 8.11 11.90 1.05
C VAL A 28 9.26 12.21 1.99
N VAL A 29 10.01 11.21 2.45
CA VAL A 29 11.15 11.42 3.36
C VAL A 29 12.28 12.19 2.67
N ARG A 30 12.57 11.87 1.40
CA ARG A 30 13.63 12.55 0.63
C ARG A 30 13.29 14.00 0.29
N ASN A 31 12.01 14.31 0.10
CA ASN A 31 11.53 15.63 -0.29
C ASN A 31 10.73 16.31 0.83
N ALA A 32 10.94 15.90 2.09
CA ALA A 32 10.11 16.33 3.22
C ALA A 32 10.11 17.85 3.39
N ASP A 33 11.27 18.47 3.23
CA ASP A 33 11.42 19.93 3.33
C ASP A 33 10.65 20.63 2.20
N GLY A 34 10.81 20.19 0.95
CA GLY A 34 10.08 20.76 -0.19
C GLY A 34 8.57 20.57 -0.09
N ILE A 35 8.10 19.41 0.39
CA ILE A 35 6.67 19.14 0.63
C ILE A 35 6.10 20.05 1.73
N LYS A 36 6.90 20.31 2.75
CA LYS A 36 6.53 21.20 3.85
C LYS A 36 6.48 22.66 3.40
N GLU A 37 7.43 23.09 2.58
CA GLU A 37 7.48 24.44 2.02
C GLU A 37 6.27 24.77 1.14
N ILE A 38 5.80 23.81 0.33
CA ILE A 38 4.61 23.97 -0.50
C ILE A 38 3.29 23.75 0.27
N GLY A 39 3.35 23.34 1.54
CA GLY A 39 2.16 23.12 2.38
C GLY A 39 1.37 21.84 2.08
N GLU A 40 1.90 20.93 1.27
CA GLU A 40 1.23 19.71 0.80
C GLU A 40 1.42 18.51 1.76
N THR A 41 2.07 18.71 2.91
CA THR A 41 2.28 17.68 3.92
C THR A 41 1.00 16.91 4.31
N PRO A 42 -0.17 17.57 4.54
CA PRO A 42 -1.40 16.86 4.89
C PRO A 42 -1.86 15.91 3.77
N TYR A 43 -1.73 16.32 2.51
CA TYR A 43 -2.10 15.52 1.35
C TYR A 43 -1.25 14.24 1.28
N TRP A 44 0.07 14.37 1.43
CA TRP A 44 0.98 13.23 1.43
C TRP A 44 0.76 12.27 2.60
N ILE A 45 0.45 12.79 3.79
CA ILE A 45 0.09 11.97 4.97
C ILE A 45 -1.21 11.20 4.70
N LEU A 46 -2.23 11.85 4.15
CA LEU A 46 -3.49 11.19 3.81
C LEU A 46 -3.29 10.12 2.73
N MET A 47 -2.50 10.40 1.70
CA MET A 47 -2.20 9.45 0.64
C MET A 47 -1.45 8.22 1.16
N LEU A 48 -0.40 8.42 1.97
CA LEU A 48 0.33 7.33 2.62
C LEU A 48 -0.58 6.50 3.54
N SER A 49 -1.44 7.16 4.32
CA SER A 49 -2.40 6.49 5.20
C SER A 49 -3.40 5.64 4.40
N ALA A 50 -3.93 6.17 3.30
CA ALA A 50 -4.83 5.43 2.41
C ALA A 50 -4.15 4.22 1.78
N LEU A 51 -2.92 4.37 1.26
CA LEU A 51 -2.12 3.27 0.71
C LEU A 51 -1.83 2.18 1.75
N PHE A 52 -1.53 2.59 3.00
CA PHE A 52 -1.33 1.66 4.10
C PHE A 52 -2.60 0.87 4.41
N VAL A 53 -3.74 1.55 4.52
CA VAL A 53 -5.06 0.92 4.75
C VAL A 53 -5.39 -0.07 3.63
N VAL A 54 -5.23 0.33 2.36
CA VAL A 54 -5.48 -0.56 1.21
C VAL A 54 -4.58 -1.80 1.26
N SER A 55 -3.30 -1.65 1.57
CA SER A 55 -2.35 -2.76 1.70
C SER A 55 -2.67 -3.67 2.89
N PHE A 56 -3.11 -3.09 4.01
CA PHE A 56 -3.51 -3.83 5.20
C PHE A 56 -4.79 -4.65 4.96
N PHE A 57 -5.84 -4.03 4.41
CA PHE A 57 -7.08 -4.74 4.07
C PHE A 57 -6.87 -5.79 2.96
N GLY A 58 -6.02 -5.52 1.97
CA GLY A 58 -5.62 -6.51 0.97
C GLY A 58 -4.99 -7.74 1.61
N SER A 59 -4.11 -7.54 2.59
CA SER A 59 -3.48 -8.62 3.37
C SER A 59 -4.49 -9.41 4.20
N LEU A 60 -5.44 -8.75 4.87
CA LEU A 60 -6.52 -9.40 5.62
C LEU A 60 -7.42 -10.26 4.71
N ARG A 61 -7.70 -9.77 3.50
CA ARG A 61 -8.50 -10.51 2.50
C ARG A 61 -7.78 -11.76 2.02
N ILE A 62 -6.47 -11.69 1.78
CA ILE A 62 -5.63 -12.85 1.44
C ILE A 62 -5.60 -13.83 2.61
N TRP A 63 -5.41 -13.36 3.85
CA TRP A 63 -5.39 -14.21 5.04
C TRP A 63 -6.73 -14.94 5.22
N LYS A 64 -7.87 -14.25 5.08
CA LYS A 64 -9.21 -14.86 5.13
C LYS A 64 -9.43 -15.91 4.02
N LEU A 65 -8.81 -15.74 2.85
CA LEU A 65 -8.86 -16.70 1.74
C LEU A 65 -7.94 -17.93 1.95
N ILE A 66 -6.87 -17.78 2.74
CA ILE A 66 -5.94 -18.87 3.07
C ILE A 66 -6.44 -19.66 4.28
N SER A 67 -7.02 -18.98 5.26
CA SER A 67 -7.57 -19.56 6.50
C SER A 67 -8.90 -20.28 6.29
N LYS A 68 -9.53 -20.15 5.12
CA LYS A 68 -10.74 -20.87 4.69
C LYS A 68 -10.38 -21.95 3.69
#